data_AF-A0AAU3FK51-F1
#
_entry.id   AF-A0AAU3FK51-F1
#
_cell.length_a   1.000
_cell.length_b   1.000
_cell.length_c   1.000
_cell.angle_alpha   90.00
_cell.angle_beta   90.00
_cell.angle_gamma   90.00
#
_symmetry.space_group_name_H-M   'P 1'
#
loop_
_entity.id
_entity.type
_entity.pdbx_description
1 polymer ?
#
loop_
_entity_poly.entity_id
_entity_poly.type
_entity_poly.pdbx_seq_one_letter_code
_entity_poly.pdbx_strand_id
1 'polypeptide(L)'
;MADDLAAAVRAYGEAWAAITGAQAEADRIVAEARSEITTARSRLAEAIVEAARNGMRQMDIVRATGYTRERVRQILRAGGVEAG
;
A
#
# COMPACT_ATOMS: atom_id res chain seq x y z
N MET A 1 24.33 -44.91 10.09
CA MET A 1 22.86 -44.94 10.27
C MET A 1 22.35 -43.92 11.28
N ALA A 2 22.78 -43.95 12.56
CA ALA A 2 22.35 -42.93 13.53
C ALA A 2 22.86 -41.52 13.17
N ASP A 3 24.10 -41.42 12.70
CA ASP A 3 24.71 -40.17 12.23
C ASP A 3 24.05 -39.63 10.96
N ASP A 4 23.60 -40.51 10.06
CA ASP A 4 22.92 -40.14 8.81
C ASP A 4 21.53 -39.52 9.10
N LEU A 5 20.80 -40.09 10.06
CA LEU A 5 19.52 -39.55 10.51
C LEU A 5 19.71 -38.19 11.19
N ALA A 6 20.70 -38.06 12.08
CA ALA A 6 20.98 -36.80 12.75
C ALA A 6 21.38 -35.69 11.75
N ALA A 7 22.15 -36.02 10.72
CA ALA A 7 22.49 -35.09 9.64
C ALA A 7 21.24 -34.68 8.83
N ALA A 8 20.39 -35.63 8.46
CA ALA A 8 19.15 -35.36 7.72
C ALA A 8 18.18 -34.46 8.50
N VAL A 9 18.03 -34.68 9.81
CA VAL A 9 17.19 -33.84 10.68
C VAL A 9 17.72 -32.41 10.76
N ARG A 10 19.05 -32.24 10.89
CA ARG A 10 19.68 -30.90 10.87
C ARG A 10 19.44 -30.19 9.55
N ALA A 11 19.69 -30.88 8.43
CA ALA A 11 19.48 -30.31 7.10
C ALA A 11 18.02 -29.90 6.86
N TYR A 12 17.05 -30.71 7.32
CA TYR A 12 15.64 -30.35 7.26
C TYR A 12 15.33 -29.11 8.12
N GLY A 13 15.85 -29.06 9.35
CA GLY A 13 15.68 -27.91 10.24
C GLY A 13 16.25 -26.62 9.64
N GLU A 14 17.44 -26.68 9.05
CA GLU A 14 18.07 -25.56 8.34
C GLU A 14 17.23 -25.09 7.14
N ALA A 15 16.74 -26.02 6.33
CA ALA A 15 15.88 -25.71 5.19
C ALA A 15 14.56 -25.04 5.64
N TRP A 16 13.94 -25.54 6.71
CA TRP A 16 12.72 -24.97 7.25
C TRP A 16 12.94 -23.58 7.86
N ALA A 17 14.05 -23.39 8.57
CA ALA A 17 14.44 -22.09 9.11
C ALA A 17 14.69 -21.06 7.99
N ALA A 18 15.31 -21.48 6.89
CA ALA A 18 15.52 -20.64 5.72
C ALA A 18 14.19 -20.18 5.09
N ILE A 19 13.22 -21.08 4.92
CA ILE A 19 11.87 -20.73 4.41
C ILE A 19 11.18 -19.75 5.35
N THR A 20 11.20 -20.03 6.65
CA THR A 20 10.56 -19.19 7.66
C THR A 20 11.17 -17.78 7.69
N GLY A 21 12.51 -17.69 7.60
CA GLY A 21 13.21 -16.42 7.52
C GLY A 21 12.87 -15.63 6.25
N ALA A 22 12.82 -16.30 5.10
CA ALA A 22 12.45 -15.67 3.83
C ALA A 22 11.01 -15.14 3.83
N GLN A 23 10.06 -15.89 4.41
CA GLN A 23 8.68 -15.44 4.57
C GLN A 23 8.57 -14.21 5.47
N ALA A 24 9.26 -14.21 6.62
CA ALA A 24 9.27 -13.08 7.54
C ALA A 24 9.88 -11.81 6.93
N GLU A 25 10.86 -11.95 6.03
CA GLU A 25 11.40 -10.81 5.27
C GLU A 25 10.40 -10.32 4.21
N ALA A 26 9.80 -11.24 3.44
CA ALA A 26 8.81 -10.88 2.43
C ALA A 26 7.59 -10.16 3.05
N ASP A 27 7.11 -10.63 4.20
CA ASP A 27 6.00 -10.01 4.93
C ASP A 27 6.37 -8.58 5.38
N ARG A 28 7.61 -8.36 5.83
CA ARG A 28 8.09 -7.01 6.19
C ARG A 28 8.11 -6.08 4.98
N ILE A 29 8.67 -6.52 3.85
CA ILE A 29 8.71 -5.74 2.60
C ILE A 29 7.29 -5.38 2.14
N VAL A 30 6.36 -6.35 2.17
CA VAL A 30 4.97 -6.11 1.77
C VAL A 30 4.27 -5.13 2.73
N ALA A 31 4.51 -5.25 4.03
CA ALA A 31 3.95 -4.34 5.03
C ALA A 31 4.45 -2.90 4.84
N GLU A 32 5.75 -2.73 4.58
CA GLU A 32 6.35 -1.42 4.29
C GLU A 32 5.76 -0.80 3.02
N ALA A 33 5.74 -1.55 1.90
CA ALA A 33 5.15 -1.07 0.65
C ALA A 33 3.67 -0.69 0.80
N ARG A 34 2.89 -1.44 1.60
CA ARG A 34 1.48 -1.09 1.92
C ARG A 34 1.37 0.20 2.72
N SER A 35 2.28 0.45 3.64
CA SER A 35 2.35 1.70 4.40
C SER A 35 2.67 2.89 3.49
N GLU A 36 3.60 2.72 2.55
CA GLU A 36 3.93 3.74 1.55
C GLU A 36 2.74 4.06 0.64
N ILE A 37 2.03 3.04 0.15
CA ILE A 37 0.80 3.24 -0.65
C ILE A 37 -0.24 4.02 0.15
N THR A 38 -0.42 3.70 1.43
CA THR A 38 -1.37 4.40 2.30
C THR A 38 -0.99 5.86 2.44
N THR A 39 0.29 6.14 2.70
CA THR A 39 0.83 7.50 2.81
C THR A 39 0.67 8.29 1.50
N ALA A 40 1.02 7.68 0.37
CA ALA A 40 0.88 8.30 -0.94
C ALA A 40 -0.59 8.61 -1.28
N ARG A 41 -1.52 7.71 -0.93
CA ARG A 41 -2.96 7.95 -1.11
C ARG A 41 -3.49 9.11 -0.26
N SER A 42 -3.01 9.26 0.97
CA SER A 42 -3.38 10.40 1.82
C SER A 42 -2.88 11.72 1.22
N ARG A 43 -1.61 11.77 0.80
CA ARG A 43 -1.03 12.95 0.12
C ARG A 43 -1.76 13.30 -1.17
N LEU A 44 -2.14 12.29 -1.97
CA LEU A 44 -2.93 12.51 -3.18
C LEU A 44 -4.31 13.10 -2.85
N ALA A 45 -4.97 12.62 -1.79
CA ALA A 45 -6.26 13.17 -1.36
C ALA A 45 -6.14 14.64 -0.93
N GLU A 46 -5.09 15.00 -0.20
CA GLU A 46 -4.78 16.38 0.18
C GLU A 46 -4.58 17.26 -1.06
N ALA A 47 -3.76 16.81 -2.02
CA ALA A 47 -3.51 17.54 -3.26
C ALA A 47 -4.80 17.73 -4.11
N ILE A 48 -5.70 16.73 -4.13
CA ILE A 48 -7.01 16.83 -4.78
C ILE A 48 -7.86 17.94 -4.13
N VAL A 49 -7.90 17.99 -2.80
CA VAL A 49 -8.66 19.00 -2.05
C VAL A 49 -8.07 20.39 -2.30
N GLU A 50 -6.74 20.52 -2.27
CA GLU A 50 -6.05 21.78 -2.54
C GLU A 50 -6.32 22.27 -3.97
N ALA A 51 -6.23 21.40 -4.97
CA ALA A 51 -6.54 21.76 -6.36
C ALA A 51 -7.96 22.30 -6.52
N ALA A 52 -8.94 21.67 -5.87
CA ALA A 52 -10.33 22.15 -5.88
C ALA A 52 -10.48 23.52 -5.18
N ARG A 53 -9.83 23.72 -4.03
CA ARG A 53 -9.82 25.01 -3.31
C ARG A 53 -9.20 26.13 -4.15
N ASN A 54 -8.21 25.79 -4.98
CA ASN A 54 -7.58 26.69 -5.93
C ASN A 54 -8.40 26.89 -7.22
N GLY A 55 -9.63 26.38 -7.29
CA GLY A 55 -10.57 26.62 -8.38
C GLY A 55 -10.47 25.64 -9.56
N MET A 56 -9.68 24.56 -9.44
CA MET A 56 -9.67 23.51 -10.46
C MET A 56 -11.02 22.80 -10.53
N ARG A 57 -11.58 22.65 -11.74
CA ARG A 57 -12.88 22.00 -11.92
C ARG A 57 -12.79 20.52 -11.56
N GLN A 58 -13.85 19.99 -10.95
CA GLN A 58 -13.93 18.57 -10.58
C GLN A 58 -13.65 17.61 -11.77
N MET A 59 -14.12 17.96 -12.97
CA MET A 59 -13.88 17.15 -14.17
C MET A 59 -12.41 17.12 -14.60
N ASP A 60 -11.66 18.21 -14.36
CA ASP A 60 -10.23 18.26 -14.66
C ASP A 60 -9.44 17.45 -13.63
N ILE A 61 -9.85 17.49 -12.35
CA ILE A 61 -9.30 16.63 -11.30
C ILE A 61 -9.53 15.14 -11.61
N VAL A 62 -10.73 14.78 -12.07
CA VAL A 62 -11.05 13.41 -12.52
C VAL A 62 -10.10 12.97 -13.64
N ARG A 63 -9.88 13.83 -14.65
CA ARG A 63 -8.97 13.53 -15.75
C ARG A 63 -7.52 13.41 -15.31
N ALA A 64 -7.05 14.28 -14.42
CA ALA A 64 -5.68 14.29 -13.94
C ALA A 64 -5.34 13.09 -13.05
N THR A 65 -6.31 12.61 -12.26
CA THR A 65 -6.11 11.53 -11.28
C THR A 65 -6.50 10.15 -11.78
N GLY A 66 -7.36 10.07 -12.80
CA GLY A 66 -7.97 8.83 -13.27
C GLY A 66 -9.02 8.25 -12.31
N TYR A 67 -9.32 8.94 -11.20
CA TYR A 67 -10.37 8.51 -10.28
C TYR A 67 -11.76 8.73 -10.87
N THR A 68 -12.71 7.89 -10.45
CA THR A 68 -14.12 8.11 -10.79
C THR A 68 -14.60 9.43 -10.20
N ARG A 69 -15.58 10.05 -10.85
CA ARG A 69 -16.18 11.31 -10.37
C ARG A 69 -16.72 11.19 -8.94
N GLU A 70 -17.32 10.05 -8.61
CA GLU A 70 -17.81 9.78 -7.26
C GLU A 70 -16.66 9.67 -6.25
N ARG A 71 -15.55 9.02 -6.62
CA ARG A 71 -14.38 8.96 -5.73
C ARG A 71 -13.80 10.35 -5.45
N VAL A 72 -13.67 11.19 -6.48
CA VAL A 72 -13.25 12.58 -6.30
C VAL A 72 -14.22 13.34 -5.40
N ARG A 73 -15.53 13.20 -5.60
CA ARG A 73 -16.56 13.83 -4.75
C ARG A 73 -16.43 13.42 -3.28
N GLN A 74 -16.21 12.14 -3.00
CA GLN A 74 -16.01 11.65 -1.62
C GLN A 74 -14.79 12.28 -0.96
N ILE A 75 -13.67 12.37 -1.68
CA ILE A 75 -12.45 12.99 -1.19
C ILE A 75 -12.68 14.48 -0.91
N LEU A 76 -13.32 15.20 -1.83
CA LEU A 76 -13.63 16.62 -1.65
C LEU A 76 -14.53 16.87 -0.43
N ARG A 77 -15.60 16.09 -0.27
CA ARG A 77 -16.49 16.17 0.90
C ARG A 77 -15.75 15.89 2.21
N ALA A 78 -14.91 14.86 2.24
CA ALA A 78 -14.07 14.57 3.41
C ALA A 78 -13.11 15.72 3.75
N GLY A 79 -12.65 16.46 2.74
CA GLY A 79 -11.84 17.67 2.87
C GLY A 79 -12.63 18.97 3.10
N GLY A 80 -13.95 18.90 3.32
CA GLY A 80 -14.81 20.06 3.57
C GLY A 80 -15.07 20.94 2.34
N VAL A 81 -14.84 20.43 1.13
CA VAL A 81 -15.17 21.11 -0.13
C VAL A 81 -16.51 20.58 -0.63
N GLU A 82 -17.57 21.37 -0.49
CA GLU A 82 -18.86 21.05 -1.12
C GLU A 82 -18.79 21.31 -2.62
N ALA A 83 -19.17 20.30 -3.40
CA ALA A 83 -19.31 20.46 -4.84
C ALA A 83 -20.53 21.35 -5.11
N GLY A 84 -20.28 22.62 -5.44
CA GLY A 84 -21.26 23.46 -6.14
C GLY A 84 -21.61 22.91 -7.51
#